data_AF-A0A397U495-F1
#
_entry.id   AF-A0A397U495-F1
#
_cell.length_a   1.000
_cell.length_b   1.000
_cell.length_c   1.000
_cell.angle_alpha   90.00
_cell.angle_beta   90.00
_cell.angle_gamma   90.00
#
_symmetry.space_group_name_H-M   'P 1'
#
loop_
_entity.id
_entity.type
_entity.pdbx_description
1 polymer ?
#
loop_
_entity_poly.entity_id
_entity_poly.type
_entity_poly.pdbx_seq_one_letter_code
_entity_poly.pdbx_strand_id
1 'polypeptide(L)'
;MEIKFFESLSKNYLELLNDKEDYNVIINVGESPDTKIFQAHSTILKYRSSYLRNELDKINKNSDNIKIINLKHVSIQLFEIIIKYIYGVISLDNLDSSFIFELMIMSNNFLLEELAKYFENHLIKTKASWLRLRFAHVYKASIQNNNLQDLHNWCNNIIAKYPDKVFDTEDFISLPESALVSLIRRDDLQMDEGKIWKYVITWGIAQNPSLPSNSEDWSNENFQSLKTTLINCLPFIRYFQISNDDIIDNVQPYQRILEKTLWNDILKRLANSDKQISSIILPPRKILIQTLPTRTTGIFSKVISETHAAEIASWIDKKSYIYFTINNPYEFNLILRGSRDGFAPEAFWNLCNNQKNTVVVIKVKNTDEI
;
A
#
# COMPACT_ATOMS: atom_id res chain seq x y z
N MET A 1 -45.91 7.38 12.14
CA MET A 1 -45.12 7.56 10.91
C MET A 1 -44.00 8.52 11.23
N GLU A 2 -42.75 8.12 11.02
CA GLU A 2 -41.58 8.97 11.27
C GLU A 2 -41.12 9.56 9.93
N ILE A 3 -41.03 10.89 9.83
CA ILE A 3 -40.55 11.60 8.63
C ILE A 3 -39.25 12.30 9.03
N LYS A 4 -38.20 12.11 8.23
CA LYS A 4 -36.83 12.57 8.53
C LYS A 4 -36.40 13.64 7.54
N PHE A 5 -35.88 14.77 8.04
CA PHE A 5 -35.43 15.92 7.24
C PHE A 5 -33.91 16.13 7.32
N PHE A 6 -33.14 15.05 7.14
CA PHE A 6 -31.68 15.08 7.38
C PHE A 6 -30.91 15.99 6.43
N GLU A 7 -31.33 16.12 5.17
CA GLU A 7 -30.63 16.97 4.21
C GLU A 7 -30.69 18.45 4.59
N SER A 8 -31.86 18.93 5.03
CA SER A 8 -32.01 20.30 5.54
C SER A 8 -31.18 20.50 6.80
N LEU A 9 -31.22 19.53 7.72
CA LEU A 9 -30.44 19.58 8.96
C LEU A 9 -28.93 19.68 8.69
N SER A 10 -28.39 18.87 7.78
CA SER A 10 -26.98 18.94 7.39
C SER A 10 -26.61 20.28 6.76
N LYS A 11 -27.50 20.86 5.93
CA LYS A 11 -27.28 22.20 5.36
C LYS A 11 -27.26 23.27 6.46
N ASN A 12 -28.18 23.20 7.43
CA ASN A 12 -28.21 24.15 8.55
C ASN A 12 -26.95 24.04 9.44
N TYR A 13 -26.40 22.83 9.65
CA TYR A 13 -25.12 22.70 10.34
C TYR A 13 -23.95 23.28 9.53
N LEU A 14 -23.96 23.13 8.20
CA LEU A 14 -22.94 23.76 7.38
C LEU A 14 -23.03 25.30 7.41
N GLU A 15 -24.25 25.87 7.45
CA GLU A 15 -24.47 27.30 7.66
C GLU A 15 -23.88 27.76 9.00
N LEU A 16 -24.14 27.00 10.08
CA LEU A 16 -23.58 27.23 11.41
C LEU A 16 -22.04 27.16 11.44
N LEU A 17 -21.40 26.35 10.60
CA LEU A 17 -19.93 26.36 10.49
C LEU A 17 -19.41 27.65 9.83
N ASN A 18 -20.20 28.26 8.94
CA ASN A 18 -19.76 29.38 8.10
C ASN A 18 -20.10 30.76 8.69
N ASP A 19 -21.17 30.88 9.48
CA ASP A 19 -21.59 32.14 10.11
C ASP A 19 -20.59 32.62 11.18
N LYS A 20 -19.84 31.68 11.77
CA LYS A 20 -18.85 31.90 12.83
C LYS A 20 -19.47 32.48 14.10
N GLU A 21 -20.74 32.19 14.35
CA GLU A 21 -21.44 32.53 15.59
C GLU A 21 -21.30 31.39 16.61
N ASP A 22 -21.44 31.69 17.90
CA ASP A 22 -21.47 30.74 19.03
C ASP A 22 -20.34 29.68 19.11
N TYR A 23 -19.26 29.85 18.36
CA TYR A 23 -18.12 28.95 18.40
C TYR A 23 -17.46 28.98 19.79
N ASN A 24 -17.06 27.80 20.25
CA ASN A 24 -16.34 27.65 21.51
C ASN A 24 -15.04 26.84 21.37
N VAL A 25 -14.66 26.57 20.12
CA VAL A 25 -13.40 25.93 19.74
C VAL A 25 -12.76 26.72 18.60
N ILE A 26 -11.46 26.96 18.72
CA ILE A 26 -10.58 27.39 17.64
C ILE A 26 -9.65 26.23 17.29
N ILE A 27 -9.53 25.93 15.99
CA ILE A 27 -8.61 24.92 15.48
C ILE A 27 -7.63 25.60 14.53
N ASN A 28 -6.37 25.65 14.92
CA ASN A 28 -5.28 26.16 14.10
C ASN A 28 -4.70 25.00 13.29
N VAL A 29 -4.75 25.09 11.97
CA VAL A 29 -4.31 24.03 11.06
C VAL A 29 -3.16 24.53 10.20
N GLY A 30 -2.17 23.66 9.98
CA GLY A 30 -0.96 23.97 9.22
C GLY A 30 0.18 24.50 10.09
N GLU A 31 1.28 24.85 9.44
CA GLU A 31 2.51 25.34 10.07
C GLU A 31 2.89 26.70 9.50
N SER A 32 3.46 27.56 10.35
CA SER A 32 3.89 28.90 9.96
C SER A 32 4.86 28.83 8.76
N PRO A 33 4.66 29.63 7.70
CA PRO A 33 3.73 30.77 7.60
C PRO A 33 2.29 30.42 7.18
N ASP A 34 2.05 29.20 6.69
CA ASP A 34 0.78 28.77 6.10
C ASP A 34 -0.12 28.11 7.15
N THR A 35 -0.79 28.95 7.94
CA THR A 35 -1.78 28.52 8.94
C THR A 35 -3.17 29.03 8.61
N LYS A 36 -4.19 28.23 8.91
CA LYS A 36 -5.60 28.62 8.81
C LYS A 36 -6.33 28.35 10.11
N ILE A 37 -7.16 29.30 10.52
CA ILE A 37 -7.97 29.25 11.72
C ILE A 37 -9.38 28.78 11.35
N PHE A 38 -9.87 27.78 12.06
CA PHE A 38 -11.24 27.28 11.97
C PHE A 38 -11.96 27.51 13.28
N GLN A 39 -13.13 28.15 13.22
CA GLN A 39 -14.04 28.33 14.35
C GLN A 39 -15.08 27.21 14.34
N ALA A 40 -15.28 26.54 15.46
CA ALA A 40 -16.12 25.35 15.53
C ALA A 40 -16.81 25.14 16.88
N HIS A 41 -17.74 24.17 16.88
CA HIS A 41 -18.63 23.85 17.98
C HIS A 41 -18.21 22.53 18.64
N SER A 42 -17.75 22.59 19.89
CA SER A 42 -17.27 21.43 20.63
C SER A 42 -18.28 20.28 20.70
N THR A 43 -19.58 20.57 20.77
CA THR A 43 -20.65 19.56 20.77
C THR A 43 -20.63 18.74 19.49
N ILE A 44 -20.63 19.38 18.33
CA ILE A 44 -20.60 18.71 17.02
C ILE A 44 -19.31 17.89 16.87
N LEU A 45 -18.15 18.50 17.15
CA LEU A 45 -16.85 17.84 17.05
C LEU A 45 -16.80 16.56 17.90
N LYS A 46 -17.25 16.63 19.17
CA LYS A 46 -17.22 15.52 20.13
C LYS A 46 -18.09 14.34 19.71
N TYR A 47 -19.23 14.58 19.09
CA TYR A 47 -20.16 13.51 18.68
C TYR A 47 -19.80 12.90 17.33
N ARG A 48 -19.03 13.61 16.50
CA ARG A 48 -18.66 13.14 15.16
C ARG A 48 -17.25 12.55 15.08
N SER A 49 -16.37 12.88 16.03
CA SER A 49 -15.00 12.35 16.11
C SER A 49 -14.62 12.05 17.55
N SER A 50 -14.32 10.78 17.84
CA SER A 50 -13.77 10.36 19.13
C SER A 50 -12.37 10.92 19.37
N TYR A 51 -11.58 11.10 18.31
CA TYR A 51 -10.28 11.78 18.37
C TYR A 51 -10.45 13.21 18.87
N LEU A 52 -11.31 14.01 18.22
CA LEU A 52 -11.54 15.40 18.63
C LEU A 52 -12.20 15.48 20.01
N ARG A 53 -13.02 14.51 20.40
CA ARG A 53 -13.52 14.41 21.78
C ARG A 53 -12.38 14.31 22.78
N ASN A 54 -11.48 13.35 22.57
CA ASN A 54 -10.36 13.12 23.46
C ASN A 54 -9.42 14.33 23.52
N GLU A 55 -9.16 14.99 22.38
CA GLU A 55 -8.36 16.22 22.35
C GLU A 55 -9.04 17.36 23.11
N LEU A 56 -10.34 17.59 22.88
CA LEU A 56 -11.10 18.63 23.57
C LEU A 56 -11.20 18.38 25.08
N ASP A 57 -11.22 17.13 25.54
CA ASP A 57 -11.31 16.80 26.96
C ASP A 57 -9.99 17.07 27.72
N LYS A 58 -8.85 17.06 27.02
CA LYS A 58 -7.54 17.42 27.60
C LYS A 58 -7.30 18.93 27.70
N ILE A 59 -8.01 19.72 26.89
CA ILE A 59 -7.76 21.16 26.75
C ILE A 59 -8.61 21.96 27.74
N ASN A 60 -7.96 22.86 28.48
CA ASN A 60 -8.62 23.87 29.30
C ASN A 60 -9.08 25.06 28.44
N LYS A 61 -10.14 25.74 28.89
CA LYS A 61 -10.61 26.97 28.24
C LYS A 61 -9.65 28.13 28.52
N ASN A 62 -9.52 29.04 27.57
CA ASN A 62 -8.81 30.32 27.76
C ASN A 62 -9.68 31.35 28.52
N SER A 63 -9.18 32.59 28.65
CA SER A 63 -9.90 33.71 29.27
C SER A 63 -11.28 33.98 28.66
N ASP A 64 -11.43 33.71 27.37
CA ASP A 64 -12.65 33.96 26.60
C ASP A 64 -13.57 32.73 26.56
N ASN A 65 -13.33 31.74 27.44
CA ASN A 65 -14.06 30.47 27.48
C ASN A 65 -13.92 29.58 26.21
N ILE A 66 -12.92 29.83 25.36
CA ILE A 66 -12.64 29.11 24.10
C ILE A 66 -11.58 28.03 24.32
N LYS A 67 -11.75 26.86 23.69
CA LYS A 67 -10.70 25.82 23.62
C LYS A 67 -9.90 25.95 22.32
N ILE A 68 -8.58 25.77 22.37
CA ILE A 68 -7.70 25.89 21.20
C ILE A 68 -7.03 24.55 20.89
N ILE A 69 -7.23 24.03 19.69
CA ILE A 69 -6.56 22.84 19.15
C ILE A 69 -5.52 23.31 18.12
N ASN A 70 -4.32 22.72 18.12
CA ASN A 70 -3.28 22.99 17.14
C ASN A 70 -2.95 21.72 16.34
N LEU A 71 -3.17 21.75 15.03
CA LEU A 71 -2.96 20.67 14.08
C LEU A 71 -1.85 21.05 13.09
N LYS A 72 -0.61 21.02 13.58
CA LYS A 72 0.57 21.54 12.86
C LYS A 72 0.93 20.77 11.58
N HIS A 73 0.78 19.44 11.59
CA HIS A 73 1.14 18.57 10.46
C HIS A 73 -0.08 18.15 9.60
N VAL A 74 -1.12 18.98 9.57
CA VAL A 74 -2.35 18.70 8.82
C VAL A 74 -2.47 19.68 7.67
N SER A 75 -2.71 19.17 6.46
CA SER A 75 -3.01 20.01 5.29
C SER A 75 -4.30 20.78 5.51
N ILE A 76 -4.26 22.09 5.26
CA ILE A 76 -5.42 22.98 5.34
C ILE A 76 -6.54 22.48 4.40
N GLN A 77 -6.19 22.10 3.17
CA GLN A 77 -7.16 21.64 2.17
C GLN A 77 -7.87 20.35 2.57
N LEU A 78 -7.12 19.38 3.11
CA LEU A 78 -7.72 18.14 3.62
C LEU A 78 -8.62 18.43 4.82
N PHE A 79 -8.18 19.30 5.75
CA PHE A 79 -8.97 19.65 6.92
C PHE A 79 -10.26 20.39 6.58
N GLU A 80 -10.27 21.24 5.55
CA GLU A 80 -11.49 21.90 5.08
C GLU A 80 -12.59 20.91 4.69
N ILE A 81 -12.22 19.77 4.12
CA ILE A 81 -13.17 18.72 3.75
C ILE A 81 -13.59 17.93 4.99
N ILE A 82 -12.64 17.59 5.86
CA ILE A 82 -12.90 16.87 7.11
C ILE A 82 -13.85 17.65 8.02
N ILE A 83 -13.64 18.97 8.18
CA ILE A 83 -14.52 19.78 9.03
C ILE A 83 -15.92 19.90 8.43
N LYS A 84 -16.07 20.05 7.11
CA LYS A 84 -17.40 20.06 6.48
C LYS A 84 -18.12 18.72 6.67
N TYR A 85 -17.41 17.60 6.51
CA TYR A 85 -17.96 16.27 6.78
C TYR A 85 -18.43 16.10 8.22
N ILE A 86 -17.68 16.63 9.19
CA ILE A 86 -18.08 16.63 10.60
C ILE A 86 -19.43 17.32 10.77
N TYR A 87 -19.67 18.42 10.05
CA TYR A 87 -20.95 19.14 10.04
C TYR A 87 -22.00 18.54 9.10
N GLY A 88 -21.73 17.38 8.49
CA GLY A 88 -22.71 16.58 7.78
C GLY A 88 -22.77 16.80 6.27
N VAL A 89 -21.83 17.55 5.68
CA VAL A 89 -21.77 17.79 4.23
C VAL A 89 -20.37 17.52 3.69
N ILE A 90 -20.28 16.78 2.60
CA ILE A 90 -19.02 16.58 1.88
C ILE A 90 -19.26 16.73 0.38
N SER A 91 -18.37 17.47 -0.30
CA SER A 91 -18.31 17.50 -1.76
C SER A 91 -17.02 16.81 -2.19
N LEU A 92 -17.16 15.89 -3.14
CA LEU A 92 -16.08 15.06 -3.67
C LEU A 92 -15.81 15.37 -5.15
N ASP A 93 -16.32 16.50 -5.63
CA ASP A 93 -16.26 16.84 -7.05
C ASP A 93 -14.82 17.15 -7.44
N ASN A 94 -14.37 16.54 -8.54
CA ASN A 94 -13.06 16.75 -9.16
C ASN A 94 -11.84 16.45 -8.27
N LEU A 95 -11.98 15.60 -7.24
CA LEU A 95 -10.84 15.16 -6.45
C LEU A 95 -10.02 14.10 -7.21
N ASP A 96 -8.70 14.29 -7.26
CA ASP A 96 -7.79 13.29 -7.81
C ASP A 96 -7.60 12.10 -6.86
N SER A 97 -7.01 11.01 -7.37
CA SER A 97 -6.88 9.76 -6.60
C SER A 97 -5.88 9.87 -5.44
N SER A 98 -4.85 10.72 -5.57
CA SER A 98 -3.88 10.96 -4.51
C SER A 98 -4.54 11.69 -3.35
N PHE A 99 -5.31 12.72 -3.67
CA PHE A 99 -6.02 13.50 -2.68
C PHE A 99 -7.11 12.69 -1.95
N ILE A 100 -7.84 11.83 -2.67
CA ILE A 100 -8.78 10.89 -2.04
C ILE A 100 -8.06 9.90 -1.11
N PHE A 101 -6.89 9.41 -1.51
CA PHE A 101 -6.08 8.54 -0.66
C PHE A 101 -5.61 9.25 0.62
N GLU A 102 -5.13 10.48 0.52
CA GLU A 102 -4.76 11.29 1.69
C GLU A 102 -5.97 11.58 2.59
N LEU A 103 -7.14 11.86 2.02
CA LEU A 103 -8.40 12.02 2.77
C LEU A 103 -8.78 10.73 3.51
N MET A 104 -8.60 9.56 2.92
CA MET A 104 -8.85 8.28 3.58
C MET A 104 -7.96 8.12 4.82
N ILE A 105 -6.64 8.36 4.67
CA ILE A 105 -5.68 8.27 5.79
C ILE A 105 -6.02 9.29 6.87
N MET A 106 -6.31 10.52 6.49
CA MET A 106 -6.69 11.57 7.44
C MET A 106 -8.00 11.22 8.16
N SER A 107 -9.01 10.72 7.44
CA SER A 107 -10.27 10.27 8.04
C SER A 107 -10.01 9.20 9.10
N ASN A 108 -9.09 8.27 8.83
CA ASN A 108 -8.68 7.28 9.81
C ASN A 108 -7.99 7.91 11.04
N ASN A 109 -7.07 8.85 10.83
CA ASN A 109 -6.37 9.54 11.92
C ASN A 109 -7.33 10.33 12.85
N PHE A 110 -8.39 10.90 12.29
CA PHE A 110 -9.45 11.58 13.04
C PHE A 110 -10.52 10.62 13.60
N LEU A 111 -10.33 9.31 13.46
CA LEU A 111 -11.27 8.26 13.87
C LEU A 111 -12.68 8.45 13.27
N LEU A 112 -12.73 8.85 12.00
CA LEU A 112 -13.95 9.02 11.21
C LEU A 112 -14.22 7.76 10.38
N GLU A 113 -14.55 6.66 11.04
CA GLU A 113 -14.64 5.31 10.46
C GLU A 113 -15.53 5.23 9.21
N GLU A 114 -16.71 5.85 9.25
CA GLU A 114 -17.65 5.90 8.14
C GLU A 114 -17.02 6.52 6.88
N LEU A 115 -16.32 7.65 7.04
CA LEU A 115 -15.68 8.36 5.93
C LEU A 115 -14.45 7.62 5.41
N ALA A 116 -13.62 7.10 6.32
CA ALA A 116 -12.45 6.31 5.95
C ALA A 116 -12.85 5.10 5.11
N LYS A 117 -13.88 4.35 5.55
CA LYS A 117 -14.40 3.17 4.86
C LYS A 117 -15.05 3.51 3.52
N TYR A 118 -15.71 4.66 3.42
CA TYR A 118 -16.22 5.14 2.14
C TYR A 118 -15.09 5.34 1.12
N PHE A 119 -14.03 6.08 1.49
CA PHE A 119 -12.92 6.33 0.58
C PHE A 119 -12.10 5.09 0.25
N GLU A 120 -11.87 4.23 1.24
CA GLU A 120 -11.23 2.93 1.05
C GLU A 120 -11.94 2.11 -0.04
N ASN A 121 -13.26 1.96 0.09
CA ASN A 121 -14.07 1.24 -0.89
C ASN A 121 -14.08 1.93 -2.26
N HIS A 122 -14.15 3.26 -2.29
CA HIS A 122 -14.13 4.04 -3.53
C HIS A 122 -12.81 3.83 -4.29
N LEU A 123 -11.68 3.91 -3.59
CA LEU A 123 -10.34 3.73 -4.17
C LEU A 123 -10.17 2.31 -4.71
N ILE A 124 -10.55 1.29 -3.94
CA ILE A 124 -10.45 -0.12 -4.37
C ILE A 124 -11.32 -0.39 -5.59
N LYS A 125 -12.55 0.13 -5.64
CA LYS A 125 -13.50 -0.16 -6.73
C LYS A 125 -13.23 0.63 -8.00
N THR A 126 -12.83 1.90 -7.87
CA THR A 126 -12.80 2.83 -9.01
C THR A 126 -11.41 3.32 -9.37
N LYS A 127 -10.45 3.28 -8.44
CA LYS A 127 -9.07 3.78 -8.61
C LYS A 127 -8.01 2.70 -8.41
N ALA A 128 -8.39 1.44 -8.65
CA ALA A 128 -7.51 0.29 -8.44
C ALA A 128 -6.21 0.35 -9.28
N SER A 129 -6.24 1.02 -10.43
CA SER A 129 -5.06 1.20 -11.28
C SER A 129 -4.05 2.15 -10.63
N TRP A 130 -4.52 3.31 -10.16
CA TRP A 130 -3.72 4.26 -9.38
C TRP A 130 -3.10 3.60 -8.13
N LEU A 131 -3.87 2.78 -7.39
CA LEU A 131 -3.36 2.05 -6.23
C LEU A 131 -2.20 1.10 -6.59
N ARG A 132 -2.25 0.46 -7.76
CA ARG A 132 -1.16 -0.43 -8.23
C ARG A 132 0.08 0.35 -8.64
N LEU A 133 -0.07 1.53 -9.25
CA LEU A 133 1.05 2.41 -9.60
C LEU A 133 1.79 2.98 -8.38
N ARG A 134 1.16 2.93 -7.20
CA ARG A 134 1.70 3.41 -5.92
C ARG A 134 1.75 2.31 -4.87
N PHE A 135 1.89 1.05 -5.32
CA PHE A 135 1.65 -0.12 -4.48
C PHE A 135 2.43 -0.13 -3.16
N ALA A 136 3.74 0.12 -3.19
CA ALA A 136 4.58 0.12 -1.99
C ALA A 136 4.08 1.14 -0.94
N HIS A 137 3.75 2.36 -1.38
CA HIS A 137 3.21 3.41 -0.52
C HIS A 137 1.83 3.04 0.05
N VAL A 138 0.94 2.52 -0.80
CA VAL A 138 -0.41 2.06 -0.41
C VAL A 138 -0.32 0.93 0.61
N TYR A 139 0.55 -0.05 0.37
CA TYR A 139 0.74 -1.17 1.28
C TYR A 139 1.27 -0.70 2.64
N LYS A 140 2.28 0.17 2.65
CA LYS A 140 2.82 0.78 3.88
C LYS A 140 1.74 1.52 4.67
N ALA A 141 0.89 2.28 4.00
CA ALA A 141 -0.22 2.95 4.66
C ALA A 141 -1.25 1.95 5.22
N SER A 142 -1.55 0.86 4.49
CA SER A 142 -2.50 -0.16 4.95
C SER A 142 -2.03 -0.88 6.22
N ILE A 143 -0.73 -1.19 6.34
CA ILE A 143 -0.19 -1.89 7.52
C ILE A 143 -0.07 -0.99 8.75
N GLN A 144 0.06 0.32 8.55
CA GLN A 144 0.13 1.30 9.65
C GLN A 144 -1.24 1.63 10.25
N ASN A 145 -2.32 1.31 9.53
CA ASN A 145 -3.68 1.73 9.86
C ASN A 145 -4.61 0.51 10.00
N ASN A 146 -4.78 0.03 11.23
CA ASN A 146 -5.56 -1.17 11.54
C ASN A 146 -7.04 -1.10 11.11
N ASN A 147 -7.60 0.08 10.82
CA ASN A 147 -8.98 0.22 10.38
C ASN A 147 -9.16 0.05 8.86
N LEU A 148 -8.07 0.06 8.08
CA LEU A 148 -8.09 -0.07 6.62
C LEU A 148 -7.94 -1.53 6.17
N GLN A 149 -8.81 -2.39 6.69
CA GLN A 149 -8.73 -3.83 6.48
C GLN A 149 -9.05 -4.26 5.04
N ASP A 150 -9.96 -3.56 4.36
CA ASP A 150 -10.33 -3.89 2.98
C ASP A 150 -9.16 -3.58 2.03
N LEU A 151 -8.46 -2.47 2.25
CA LEU A 151 -7.25 -2.10 1.52
C LEU A 151 -6.08 -3.02 1.83
N HIS A 152 -5.90 -3.37 3.10
CA HIS A 152 -4.87 -4.33 3.51
C HIS A 152 -5.09 -5.69 2.85
N ASN A 153 -6.32 -6.19 2.83
CA ASN A 153 -6.69 -7.42 2.13
C ASN A 153 -6.49 -7.32 0.62
N TRP A 154 -6.86 -6.19 0.02
CA TRP A 154 -6.62 -5.92 -1.39
C TRP A 154 -5.13 -5.97 -1.75
N CYS A 155 -4.28 -5.33 -0.95
CA CYS A 155 -2.82 -5.39 -1.10
C CYS A 155 -2.29 -6.81 -0.94
N ASN A 156 -2.70 -7.51 0.13
CA ASN A 156 -2.27 -8.87 0.41
C ASN A 156 -2.59 -9.85 -0.74
N ASN A 157 -3.75 -9.70 -1.39
CA ASN A 157 -4.13 -10.50 -2.55
C ASN A 157 -3.23 -10.24 -3.77
N ILE A 158 -2.70 -9.02 -3.92
CA ILE A 158 -1.76 -8.68 -4.98
C ILE A 158 -0.38 -9.24 -4.64
N ILE A 159 0.11 -9.04 -3.41
CA ILE A 159 1.43 -9.52 -2.96
C ILE A 159 1.51 -11.04 -3.03
N ALA A 160 0.43 -11.74 -2.72
CA ALA A 160 0.39 -13.19 -2.85
C ALA A 160 0.80 -13.64 -4.25
N LYS A 161 0.45 -12.90 -5.31
CA LYS A 161 0.76 -13.25 -6.71
C LYS A 161 2.01 -12.56 -7.26
N TYR A 162 2.26 -11.33 -6.84
CA TYR A 162 3.37 -10.48 -7.29
C TYR A 162 4.16 -10.00 -6.08
N PRO A 163 4.84 -10.91 -5.39
CA PRO A 163 5.57 -10.54 -4.18
C PRO A 163 6.73 -9.58 -4.48
N ASP A 164 7.25 -9.56 -5.71
CA ASP A 164 8.22 -8.59 -6.22
C ASP A 164 7.79 -7.13 -5.97
N LYS A 165 6.49 -6.84 -5.98
CA LYS A 165 5.95 -5.48 -5.73
C LYS A 165 6.24 -4.93 -4.35
N VAL A 166 6.65 -5.77 -3.40
CA VAL A 166 7.04 -5.39 -2.04
C VAL A 166 8.45 -5.82 -1.74
N PHE A 167 8.79 -7.07 -2.01
CA PHE A 167 10.08 -7.64 -1.64
C PHE A 167 11.25 -6.98 -2.38
N ASP A 168 11.07 -6.57 -3.64
CA ASP A 168 12.14 -5.97 -4.45
C ASP A 168 12.25 -4.44 -4.24
N THR A 169 11.46 -3.87 -3.32
CA THR A 169 11.46 -2.42 -3.06
C THR A 169 12.51 -2.04 -2.03
N GLU A 170 13.09 -0.84 -2.15
CA GLU A 170 14.05 -0.31 -1.16
C GLU A 170 13.42 -0.17 0.25
N ASP A 171 12.10 0.09 0.30
CA ASP A 171 11.34 0.20 1.54
C ASP A 171 11.11 -1.15 2.25
N PHE A 172 11.40 -2.29 1.61
CA PHE A 172 11.17 -3.62 2.17
C PHE A 172 11.86 -3.79 3.53
N ILE A 173 13.10 -3.35 3.64
CA ILE A 173 13.88 -3.44 4.88
C ILE A 173 13.30 -2.59 6.02
N SER A 174 12.39 -1.66 5.72
CA SER A 174 11.71 -0.82 6.70
C SER A 174 10.36 -1.38 7.13
N LEU A 175 9.96 -2.56 6.65
CA LEU A 175 8.70 -3.19 7.05
C LEU A 175 8.72 -3.55 8.54
N PRO A 176 7.61 -3.30 9.28
CA PRO A 176 7.44 -3.85 10.62
C PRO A 176 7.57 -5.37 10.61
N GLU A 177 8.17 -5.94 11.66
CA GLU A 177 8.35 -7.40 11.80
C GLU A 177 7.02 -8.15 11.64
N SER A 178 5.94 -7.64 12.22
CA SER A 178 4.60 -8.22 12.12
C SER A 178 4.10 -8.33 10.66
N ALA A 179 4.46 -7.35 9.82
CA ALA A 179 4.12 -7.35 8.41
C ALA A 179 4.99 -8.36 7.62
N LEU A 180 6.29 -8.46 7.92
CA LEU A 180 7.14 -9.49 7.31
C LEU A 180 6.66 -10.89 7.67
N VAL A 181 6.37 -11.13 8.96
CA VAL A 181 5.84 -12.39 9.47
C VAL A 181 4.52 -12.75 8.79
N SER A 182 3.60 -11.78 8.65
CA SER A 182 2.32 -12.03 7.99
C SER A 182 2.48 -12.43 6.52
N LEU A 183 3.46 -11.85 5.81
CA LEU A 183 3.77 -12.19 4.42
C LEU A 183 4.36 -13.60 4.29
N ILE A 184 5.43 -13.92 5.03
CA ILE A 184 6.13 -15.22 4.87
C ILE A 184 5.30 -16.40 5.37
N ARG A 185 4.38 -16.17 6.34
CA ARG A 185 3.43 -17.17 6.86
C ARG A 185 2.43 -17.64 5.81
N ARG A 186 2.15 -16.86 4.77
CA ARG A 186 1.11 -17.17 3.78
C ARG A 186 1.39 -18.48 3.04
N ASP A 187 0.37 -19.32 2.91
CA ASP A 187 0.47 -20.52 2.07
C ASP A 187 0.44 -20.20 0.58
N ASP A 188 -0.10 -19.06 0.17
CA ASP A 188 -0.37 -18.73 -1.22
C ASP A 188 0.62 -17.71 -1.83
N LEU A 189 1.72 -17.40 -1.14
CA LEU A 189 2.76 -16.49 -1.63
C LEU A 189 3.52 -17.13 -2.80
N GLN A 190 3.46 -16.54 -3.99
CA GLN A 190 4.09 -17.07 -5.20
C GLN A 190 5.57 -16.63 -5.29
N MET A 191 6.41 -17.15 -4.40
CA MET A 191 7.86 -16.92 -4.40
C MET A 191 8.63 -18.18 -3.98
N ASP A 192 9.78 -18.41 -4.63
CA ASP A 192 10.71 -19.49 -4.27
C ASP A 192 11.20 -19.34 -2.82
N GLU A 193 11.22 -20.43 -2.06
CA GLU A 193 11.60 -20.38 -0.63
C GLU A 193 13.05 -19.92 -0.42
N GLY A 194 13.95 -20.21 -1.35
CA GLY A 194 15.32 -19.69 -1.34
C GLY A 194 15.37 -18.16 -1.46
N LYS A 195 14.49 -17.55 -2.25
CA LYS A 195 14.36 -16.08 -2.33
C LYS A 195 13.77 -15.49 -1.07
N ILE A 196 12.75 -16.14 -0.51
CA ILE A 196 12.13 -15.71 0.76
C ILE A 196 13.18 -15.69 1.87
N TRP A 197 14.00 -16.74 1.96
CA TRP A 197 15.12 -16.80 2.89
C TRP A 197 16.08 -15.61 2.70
N LYS A 198 16.52 -15.34 1.47
CA LYS A 198 17.39 -14.20 1.16
C LYS A 198 16.79 -12.89 1.66
N TYR A 199 15.53 -12.61 1.37
CA TYR A 199 14.86 -11.40 1.83
C TYR A 199 14.75 -11.32 3.36
N VAL A 200 14.42 -12.42 4.04
CA VAL A 200 14.35 -12.45 5.50
C VAL A 200 15.71 -12.16 6.12
N ILE A 201 16.80 -12.70 5.57
CA ILE A 201 18.16 -12.39 5.99
C ILE A 201 18.50 -10.92 5.73
N THR A 202 18.22 -10.40 4.53
CA THR A 202 18.44 -8.98 4.19
C THR A 202 17.70 -8.04 5.15
N TRP A 203 16.44 -8.33 5.44
CA TRP A 203 15.65 -7.57 6.41
C TRP A 203 16.26 -7.65 7.81
N GLY A 204 16.63 -8.86 8.27
CA GLY A 204 17.24 -9.06 9.59
C GLY A 204 18.56 -8.34 9.76
N ILE A 205 19.42 -8.33 8.73
CA ILE A 205 20.69 -7.58 8.73
C ILE A 205 20.41 -6.08 8.83
N ALA A 206 19.44 -5.57 8.05
CA ALA A 206 19.10 -4.15 8.06
C ALA A 206 18.58 -3.65 9.43
N GLN A 207 17.93 -4.51 10.22
CA GLN A 207 17.52 -4.18 11.59
C GLN A 207 18.70 -4.15 12.59
N ASN A 208 19.88 -4.63 12.20
CA ASN A 208 21.06 -4.73 13.05
C ASN A 208 22.24 -3.94 12.43
N PRO A 209 22.22 -2.60 12.49
CA PRO A 209 23.20 -1.75 11.79
C PRO A 209 24.63 -1.88 12.30
N SER A 210 24.85 -2.53 13.45
CA SER A 210 26.19 -2.81 14.00
C SER A 210 26.84 -4.08 13.45
N LEU A 211 26.15 -4.85 12.60
CA LEU A 211 26.71 -6.06 12.00
C LEU A 211 27.77 -5.71 10.94
N PRO A 212 28.89 -6.46 10.88
CA PRO A 212 29.85 -6.34 9.79
C PRO A 212 29.19 -6.63 8.44
N SER A 213 29.65 -5.96 7.37
CA SER A 213 29.08 -6.14 6.03
C SER A 213 29.37 -7.53 5.44
N ASN A 214 30.52 -8.13 5.74
CA ASN A 214 30.85 -9.50 5.33
C ASN A 214 30.44 -10.49 6.44
N SER A 215 29.60 -11.48 6.11
CA SER A 215 29.17 -12.52 7.05
C SER A 215 30.28 -13.46 7.48
N GLU A 216 31.39 -13.54 6.74
CA GLU A 216 32.56 -14.35 7.11
C GLU A 216 33.27 -13.80 8.36
N ASP A 217 33.18 -12.49 8.60
CA ASP A 217 33.81 -11.80 9.73
C ASP A 217 32.97 -11.83 11.01
N TRP A 218 31.81 -12.49 10.99
CA TRP A 218 30.84 -12.41 12.08
C TRP A 218 31.24 -13.25 13.31
N SER A 219 31.24 -12.59 14.46
CA SER A 219 31.41 -13.23 15.77
C SER A 219 30.17 -14.06 16.16
N ASN A 220 30.28 -14.86 17.23
CA ASN A 220 29.11 -15.57 17.74
C ASN A 220 27.98 -14.62 18.19
N GLU A 221 28.36 -13.50 18.80
CA GLU A 221 27.44 -12.46 19.24
C GLU A 221 26.70 -11.85 18.04
N ASN A 222 27.37 -11.62 16.92
CA ASN A 222 26.73 -11.13 15.69
C ASN A 222 25.60 -12.07 15.21
N PHE A 223 25.87 -13.39 15.18
CA PHE A 223 24.84 -14.37 14.83
C PHE A 223 23.71 -14.44 15.87
N GLN A 224 23.99 -14.26 17.16
CA GLN A 224 22.93 -14.23 18.19
C GLN A 224 22.03 -12.98 18.06
N SER A 225 22.59 -11.82 17.70
CA SER A 225 21.80 -10.62 17.43
C SER A 225 20.85 -10.85 16.25
N LEU A 226 21.35 -11.36 15.12
CA LEU A 226 20.51 -11.70 13.97
C LEU A 226 19.44 -12.74 14.33
N LYS A 227 19.81 -13.80 15.07
CA LYS A 227 18.87 -14.83 15.52
C LYS A 227 17.74 -14.24 16.36
N THR A 228 18.07 -13.32 17.27
CA THR A 228 17.09 -12.64 18.13
C THR A 228 16.11 -11.82 17.30
N THR A 229 16.61 -11.06 16.32
CA THR A 229 15.78 -10.28 15.39
C THR A 229 14.86 -11.15 14.54
N LEU A 230 15.34 -12.31 14.09
CA LEU A 230 14.59 -13.18 13.19
C LEU A 230 13.75 -14.24 13.90
N ILE A 231 13.69 -14.23 15.24
CA ILE A 231 13.10 -15.33 16.01
C ILE A 231 11.64 -15.61 15.65
N ASN A 232 10.84 -14.58 15.32
CA ASN A 232 9.45 -14.77 14.90
C ASN A 232 9.32 -15.06 13.40
N CYS A 233 10.37 -14.85 12.61
CA CYS A 233 10.38 -15.15 11.18
C CYS A 233 10.79 -16.60 10.89
N LEU A 234 11.83 -17.09 11.58
CA LEU A 234 12.44 -18.41 11.35
C LEU A 234 11.45 -19.58 11.38
N PRO A 235 10.41 -19.62 12.26
CA PRO A 235 9.42 -20.69 12.28
C PRO A 235 8.54 -20.80 11.03
N PHE A 236 8.50 -19.75 10.18
CA PHE A 236 7.66 -19.71 8.98
C PHE A 236 8.42 -19.96 7.68
N ILE A 237 9.73 -20.21 7.75
CA ILE A 237 10.54 -20.60 6.60
C ILE A 237 10.32 -22.08 6.29
N ARG A 238 10.00 -22.41 5.04
CA ARG A 238 9.83 -23.81 4.61
C ARG A 238 11.17 -24.42 4.19
N TYR A 239 12.08 -24.62 5.14
CA TYR A 239 13.45 -25.09 4.88
C TYR A 239 13.54 -26.32 3.95
N PHE A 240 12.64 -27.29 4.14
CA PHE A 240 12.61 -28.53 3.35
C PHE A 240 12.01 -28.37 1.95
N GLN A 241 11.62 -27.15 1.57
CA GLN A 241 11.15 -26.79 0.23
C GLN A 241 12.12 -25.82 -0.48
N ILE A 242 13.25 -25.49 0.15
CA ILE A 242 14.34 -24.73 -0.46
C ILE A 242 15.17 -25.69 -1.33
N SER A 243 15.65 -25.21 -2.49
CA SER A 243 16.50 -26.01 -3.37
C SER A 243 17.82 -26.39 -2.67
N ASN A 244 18.41 -27.53 -3.01
CA ASN A 244 19.68 -27.96 -2.41
C ASN A 244 20.79 -26.91 -2.63
N ASP A 245 20.84 -26.32 -3.82
CA ASP A 245 21.79 -25.26 -4.17
C ASP A 245 21.57 -24.04 -3.27
N ASP A 246 20.32 -23.59 -3.08
CA ASP A 246 20.03 -22.47 -2.19
C ASP A 246 20.32 -22.78 -0.71
N ILE A 247 20.17 -24.03 -0.26
CA ILE A 247 20.57 -24.41 1.10
C ILE A 247 22.07 -24.22 1.27
N ILE A 248 22.88 -24.69 0.33
CA ILE A 248 24.34 -24.60 0.39
C ILE A 248 24.80 -23.15 0.25
N ASP A 249 24.31 -22.44 -0.75
CA ASP A 249 24.81 -21.12 -1.10
C ASP A 249 24.28 -20.03 -0.16
N ASN A 250 23.03 -20.17 0.31
CA ASN A 250 22.32 -19.08 0.97
C ASN A 250 21.92 -19.37 2.42
N VAL A 251 21.61 -20.62 2.78
CA VAL A 251 21.22 -20.97 4.17
C VAL A 251 22.43 -21.33 5.03
N GLN A 252 23.36 -22.13 4.51
CA GLN A 252 24.54 -22.60 5.22
C GLN A 252 25.41 -21.49 5.82
N PRO A 253 25.64 -20.33 5.16
CA PRO A 253 26.42 -19.24 5.75
C PRO A 253 25.83 -18.74 7.09
N TYR A 254 24.52 -18.88 7.27
CA TYR A 254 23.80 -18.44 8.46
C TYR A 254 23.34 -19.60 9.35
N GLN A 255 23.84 -20.83 9.17
CA GLN A 255 23.44 -22.03 9.93
C GLN A 255 23.43 -21.83 11.46
N ARG A 256 24.26 -20.91 11.98
CA ARG A 256 24.39 -20.60 13.42
C ARG A 256 23.14 -19.95 14.03
N ILE A 257 22.27 -19.35 13.22
CA ILE A 257 20.99 -18.80 13.71
C ILE A 257 19.92 -19.88 13.86
N LEU A 258 20.11 -21.04 13.24
CA LEU A 258 19.16 -22.16 13.29
C LEU A 258 19.38 -23.02 14.53
N GLU A 259 18.32 -23.70 14.96
CA GLU A 259 18.44 -24.72 16.01
C GLU A 259 19.29 -25.90 15.51
N LYS A 260 20.15 -26.45 16.38
CA LYS A 260 21.07 -27.53 16.03
C LYS A 260 20.32 -28.76 15.47
N THR A 261 19.15 -29.06 16.02
CA THR A 261 18.29 -30.17 15.58
C THR A 261 17.77 -29.93 14.16
N LEU A 262 17.30 -28.71 13.86
CA LEU A 262 16.82 -28.31 12.55
C LEU A 262 17.94 -28.40 11.51
N TRP A 263 19.12 -27.85 11.79
CA TRP A 263 20.25 -27.90 10.87
C TRP A 263 20.69 -29.33 10.55
N ASN A 264 20.78 -30.19 11.57
CA ASN A 264 21.10 -31.61 11.37
C ASN A 264 20.05 -32.32 10.49
N ASP A 265 18.77 -31.99 10.67
CA ASP A 265 17.69 -32.57 9.88
C ASP A 265 17.69 -32.06 8.43
N ILE A 266 18.07 -30.80 8.18
CA ILE A 266 18.32 -30.26 6.84
C ILE A 266 19.46 -31.04 6.16
N LEU A 267 20.59 -31.21 6.83
CA LEU A 267 21.73 -31.97 6.30
C LEU A 267 21.37 -33.44 5.99
N LYS A 268 20.53 -34.08 6.82
CA LYS A 268 20.03 -35.43 6.55
C LYS A 268 19.24 -35.49 5.25
N ARG A 269 18.33 -34.53 5.02
CA ARG A 269 17.49 -34.48 3.81
C ARG A 269 18.31 -34.15 2.55
N LEU A 270 19.34 -33.30 2.68
CA LEU A 270 20.31 -33.06 1.60
C LEU A 270 21.04 -34.33 1.18
N ALA A 271 21.49 -35.15 2.15
CA ALA A 271 22.22 -36.37 1.87
C ALA A 271 21.31 -37.51 1.36
N ASN A 272 20.08 -37.59 1.85
CA ASN A 272 19.07 -38.56 1.41
C ASN A 272 17.66 -38.04 1.72
N SER A 273 16.87 -37.85 0.66
CA SER A 273 15.52 -37.31 0.74
C SER A 273 14.57 -38.12 1.61
N ASP A 274 14.82 -39.42 1.83
CA ASP A 274 13.88 -40.32 2.52
C ASP A 274 14.20 -40.50 4.02
N LYS A 275 15.25 -39.84 4.52
CA LYS A 275 15.62 -39.95 5.93
C LYS A 275 14.55 -39.36 6.85
N GLN A 276 14.26 -40.11 7.92
CA GLN A 276 13.41 -39.65 9.00
C GLN A 276 14.07 -38.47 9.74
N ILE A 277 13.27 -37.44 10.02
CA ILE A 277 13.67 -36.23 10.74
C ILE A 277 12.71 -35.94 11.88
N SER A 278 13.17 -35.11 12.82
CA SER A 278 12.41 -34.71 14.01
C SER A 278 11.74 -33.34 13.86
N SER A 279 12.26 -32.52 12.94
CA SER A 279 11.79 -31.16 12.67
C SER A 279 10.42 -31.15 11.99
N ILE A 280 9.59 -30.16 12.34
CA ILE A 280 8.29 -29.92 11.71
C ILE A 280 8.52 -29.51 10.25
N ILE A 281 7.86 -30.22 9.33
CA ILE A 281 7.91 -29.92 7.90
C ILE A 281 6.70 -29.08 7.55
N LEU A 282 6.93 -27.85 7.14
CA LEU A 282 5.88 -27.02 6.55
C LEU A 282 5.56 -27.52 5.13
N PRO A 283 4.28 -27.65 4.76
CA PRO A 283 3.88 -28.11 3.43
C PRO A 283 4.27 -27.08 2.36
N PRO A 284 4.52 -27.47 1.10
CA PRO A 284 4.78 -26.53 0.01
C PRO A 284 3.72 -25.42 -0.12
N ARG A 285 4.12 -24.24 -0.62
CA ARG A 285 3.18 -23.16 -0.93
C ARG A 285 2.14 -23.62 -1.96
N LYS A 286 0.90 -23.22 -1.77
CA LYS A 286 -0.22 -23.43 -2.69
C LYS A 286 -0.03 -22.56 -3.92
N ILE A 287 -0.07 -23.17 -5.09
CA ILE A 287 -0.05 -22.47 -6.37
C ILE A 287 -1.42 -21.82 -6.58
N LEU A 288 -1.46 -20.49 -6.73
CA LEU A 288 -2.71 -19.77 -6.96
C LEU A 288 -3.13 -19.90 -8.44
N ILE A 289 -4.26 -20.59 -8.68
CA ILE A 289 -4.88 -20.69 -10.02
C ILE A 289 -5.98 -19.60 -10.24
N GLN A 290 -6.25 -18.73 -9.25
CA GLN A 290 -7.36 -17.77 -9.35
C GLN A 290 -7.04 -16.50 -10.17
N THR A 291 -7.97 -16.14 -11.05
CA THR A 291 -8.03 -14.88 -11.82
C THR A 291 -8.29 -13.66 -10.91
N LEU A 292 -7.57 -12.55 -11.11
CA LEU A 292 -7.83 -11.28 -10.39
C LEU A 292 -9.27 -10.77 -10.64
N PRO A 293 -9.83 -9.94 -9.73
CA PRO A 293 -11.08 -9.25 -9.99
C PRO A 293 -10.99 -8.43 -11.29
N THR A 294 -12.01 -8.58 -12.13
CA THR A 294 -12.11 -7.96 -13.45
C THR A 294 -11.91 -6.45 -13.37
N ARG A 295 -10.96 -5.94 -14.16
CA ARG A 295 -10.83 -4.51 -14.44
C ARG A 295 -12.11 -4.04 -15.14
N THR A 296 -12.87 -3.14 -14.52
CA THR A 296 -13.79 -2.25 -15.27
C THR A 296 -12.97 -1.06 -15.76
N THR A 297 -12.06 -1.29 -16.71
CA THR A 297 -11.38 -0.21 -17.42
C THR A 297 -12.25 0.23 -18.59
N GLY A 298 -12.57 1.52 -18.66
CA GLY A 298 -13.11 2.11 -19.88
C GLY A 298 -12.14 1.92 -21.05
N ILE A 299 -12.63 2.00 -22.29
CA ILE A 299 -11.81 1.82 -23.49
C ILE A 299 -10.70 2.89 -23.51
N PHE A 300 -9.45 2.49 -23.24
CA PHE A 300 -8.29 3.40 -23.21
C PHE A 300 -7.67 3.62 -24.59
N SER A 301 -7.84 2.68 -25.53
CA SER A 301 -7.31 2.79 -26.89
C SER A 301 -8.31 2.27 -27.94
N LYS A 302 -8.20 2.82 -29.16
CA LYS A 302 -8.90 2.30 -30.36
C LYS A 302 -7.98 1.44 -31.25
N VAL A 303 -6.69 1.38 -30.93
CA VAL A 303 -5.67 0.68 -31.72
C VAL A 303 -5.30 -0.65 -31.07
N ILE A 304 -5.04 -0.63 -29.76
CA ILE A 304 -4.66 -1.82 -28.99
C ILE A 304 -5.78 -2.25 -28.05
N SER A 305 -5.92 -3.56 -27.88
CA SER A 305 -6.79 -4.19 -26.89
C SER A 305 -6.06 -4.34 -25.54
N GLU A 306 -6.79 -4.77 -24.51
CA GLU A 306 -6.19 -5.18 -23.23
C GLU A 306 -5.19 -6.34 -23.40
N THR A 307 -5.38 -7.23 -24.41
CA THR A 307 -4.43 -8.32 -24.70
C THR A 307 -3.10 -7.78 -25.20
N HIS A 308 -3.13 -6.85 -26.16
CA HIS A 308 -1.92 -6.18 -26.65
C HIS A 308 -1.25 -5.36 -25.53
N ALA A 309 -2.01 -4.70 -24.66
CA ALA A 309 -1.45 -3.99 -23.53
C ALA A 309 -0.75 -4.93 -22.53
N ALA A 310 -1.29 -6.13 -22.31
CA ALA A 310 -0.68 -7.13 -21.44
C ALA A 310 0.59 -7.76 -22.05
N GLU A 311 0.64 -7.85 -23.37
CA GLU A 311 1.83 -8.26 -24.12
C GLU A 311 2.91 -7.18 -24.05
N ILE A 312 2.59 -5.91 -24.34
CA ILE A 312 3.52 -4.78 -24.20
C ILE A 312 4.09 -4.72 -22.77
N ALA A 313 3.23 -4.89 -21.76
CA ALA A 313 3.65 -4.98 -20.36
C ALA A 313 4.70 -6.08 -20.12
N SER A 314 4.52 -7.25 -20.74
CA SER A 314 5.50 -8.33 -20.61
C SER A 314 6.84 -7.98 -21.26
N TRP A 315 6.83 -7.21 -22.36
CA TRP A 315 8.04 -6.72 -23.01
C TRP A 315 8.78 -5.69 -22.16
N ILE A 316 8.06 -4.77 -21.51
CA ILE A 316 8.66 -3.78 -20.59
C ILE A 316 9.41 -4.49 -19.46
N ASP A 317 8.80 -5.52 -18.86
CA ASP A 317 9.41 -6.33 -17.80
C ASP A 317 10.39 -7.40 -18.30
N LYS A 318 10.62 -7.51 -19.62
CA LYS A 318 11.47 -8.54 -20.26
C LYS A 318 11.08 -9.97 -19.88
N LYS A 319 9.80 -10.26 -19.73
CA LYS A 319 9.28 -11.60 -19.42
C LYS A 319 9.19 -12.48 -20.65
N SER A 320 9.39 -13.78 -20.47
CA SER A 320 9.23 -14.80 -21.51
C SER A 320 7.78 -15.23 -21.76
N TYR A 321 6.84 -14.76 -20.92
CA TYR A 321 5.41 -15.06 -21.01
C TYR A 321 4.58 -13.78 -20.92
N ILE A 322 3.46 -13.76 -21.66
CA ILE A 322 2.54 -12.63 -21.72
C ILE A 322 1.73 -12.56 -20.42
N TYR A 323 1.51 -11.35 -19.89
CA TYR A 323 0.58 -11.17 -18.78
C TYR A 323 -0.84 -11.53 -19.23
N PHE A 324 -1.62 -12.20 -18.38
CA PHE A 324 -3.07 -12.22 -18.62
C PHE A 324 -3.63 -10.79 -18.53
N THR A 325 -4.64 -10.46 -19.32
CA THR A 325 -5.26 -9.11 -19.37
C THR A 325 -5.69 -8.61 -18.00
N ILE A 326 -6.31 -9.50 -17.21
CA ILE A 326 -6.72 -9.28 -15.82
C ILE A 326 -5.55 -8.99 -14.87
N ASN A 327 -4.34 -9.40 -15.25
CA ASN A 327 -3.12 -9.51 -14.45
C ASN A 327 -1.99 -8.60 -14.95
N ASN A 328 -2.28 -7.67 -15.85
CA ASN A 328 -1.32 -6.71 -16.33
C ASN A 328 -0.90 -5.76 -15.17
N PRO A 329 0.40 -5.59 -14.86
CA PRO A 329 0.84 -4.68 -13.79
C PRO A 329 0.87 -3.20 -14.22
N TYR A 330 0.73 -2.91 -15.52
CA TYR A 330 0.75 -1.56 -16.07
C TYR A 330 -0.65 -1.01 -16.32
N GLU A 331 -0.75 0.31 -16.27
CA GLU A 331 -1.87 1.10 -16.77
C GLU A 331 -1.39 1.93 -17.95
N PHE A 332 -2.08 1.80 -19.09
CA PHE A 332 -1.77 2.54 -20.30
C PHE A 332 -2.74 3.71 -20.43
N ASN A 333 -2.20 4.92 -20.35
CA ASN A 333 -2.96 6.15 -20.53
C ASN A 333 -2.74 6.70 -21.94
N LEU A 334 -3.84 7.02 -22.64
CA LEU A 334 -3.76 7.58 -23.99
C LEU A 334 -3.36 9.06 -23.94
N ILE A 335 -2.10 9.34 -24.29
CA ILE A 335 -1.57 10.70 -24.40
C ILE A 335 -1.97 11.32 -25.75
N LEU A 336 -1.63 10.64 -26.85
CA LEU A 336 -1.89 11.09 -28.22
C LEU A 336 -2.54 9.98 -29.05
N ARG A 337 -3.50 10.35 -29.90
CA ARG A 337 -4.04 9.49 -30.96
C ARG A 337 -4.09 10.26 -32.27
N GLY A 338 -3.42 9.79 -33.31
CA GLY A 338 -3.36 10.50 -34.60
C GLY A 338 -4.73 10.85 -35.21
N SER A 339 -5.74 10.01 -35.02
CA SER A 339 -7.12 10.30 -35.47
C SER A 339 -7.89 11.31 -34.61
N ARG A 340 -7.39 11.67 -33.42
CA ARG A 340 -7.94 12.70 -32.52
C ARG A 340 -7.13 14.00 -32.63
N ASP A 341 -5.81 13.88 -32.62
CA ASP A 341 -4.88 15.00 -32.39
C ASP A 341 -4.06 15.37 -33.64
N GLY A 342 -4.18 14.59 -34.71
CA GLY A 342 -3.40 14.76 -35.94
C GLY A 342 -2.12 13.93 -35.97
N PHE A 343 -1.58 13.73 -37.18
CA PHE A 343 -0.34 12.97 -37.42
C PHE A 343 0.89 13.87 -37.62
N ALA A 344 0.75 15.17 -37.34
CA ALA A 344 1.80 16.14 -37.56
C ALA A 344 2.88 16.04 -36.46
N PRO A 345 4.18 16.16 -36.76
CA PRO A 345 5.25 16.13 -35.77
C PRO A 345 5.03 17.14 -34.63
N GLU A 346 4.47 18.31 -34.92
CA GLU A 346 4.19 19.37 -33.96
C GLU A 346 3.19 18.91 -32.89
N ALA A 347 2.15 18.16 -33.28
CA ALA A 347 1.17 17.61 -32.35
C ALA A 347 1.83 16.59 -31.40
N PHE A 348 2.73 15.76 -31.94
CA PHE A 348 3.51 14.82 -31.13
C PHE A 348 4.42 15.53 -30.15
N TRP A 349 5.18 16.54 -30.61
CA TRP A 349 6.03 17.34 -29.74
C TRP A 349 5.25 18.02 -28.63
N ASN A 350 4.12 18.67 -28.94
CA ASN A 350 3.36 19.41 -27.94
C ASN A 350 2.76 18.52 -26.84
N LEU A 351 2.33 17.30 -27.18
CA LEU A 351 1.63 16.40 -26.24
C LEU A 351 2.57 15.41 -25.53
N CYS A 352 3.61 14.95 -26.22
CA CYS A 352 4.48 13.87 -25.72
C CYS A 352 5.83 14.38 -25.19
N ASN A 353 6.23 15.63 -25.46
CA ASN A 353 7.50 16.15 -24.97
C ASN A 353 7.55 16.13 -23.43
N ASN A 354 8.71 15.75 -22.89
CA ASN A 354 8.97 15.52 -21.45
C ASN A 354 8.13 14.43 -20.77
N GLN A 355 7.31 13.66 -21.51
CA GLN A 355 6.62 12.50 -20.95
C GLN A 355 7.59 11.31 -20.81
N LYS A 356 7.66 10.75 -19.60
CA LYS A 356 8.49 9.58 -19.29
C LYS A 356 7.65 8.31 -19.42
N ASN A 357 8.32 7.16 -19.65
CA ASN A 357 7.70 5.84 -19.75
C ASN A 357 6.64 5.75 -20.87
N THR A 358 6.95 6.36 -22.02
CA THR A 358 6.06 6.45 -23.18
C THR A 358 6.27 5.26 -24.12
N VAL A 359 5.17 4.63 -24.53
CA VAL A 359 5.16 3.61 -25.60
C VAL A 359 4.42 4.20 -26.80
N VAL A 360 5.02 4.10 -27.98
CA VAL A 360 4.39 4.49 -29.25
C VAL A 360 3.95 3.22 -29.96
N VAL A 361 2.66 3.19 -30.35
CA VAL A 361 2.07 2.08 -31.12
C VAL A 361 1.53 2.62 -32.43
N ILE A 362 1.84 1.96 -33.54
CA ILE A 362 1.53 2.44 -34.89
C ILE A 362 0.71 1.40 -35.63
N LYS A 363 -0.57 1.69 -35.90
CA LYS A 363 -1.38 0.88 -36.80
C LYS A 363 -1.18 1.31 -38.25
N VAL A 364 -0.83 0.37 -39.13
CA VAL A 364 -0.69 0.64 -40.57
C VAL A 364 -2.09 0.75 -41.20
N LYS A 365 -2.28 1.78 -42.03
CA LYS A 365 -3.59 2.06 -42.63
C LYS A 365 -3.97 0.94 -43.62
N ASN A 366 -5.22 0.49 -43.54
CA ASN A 366 -5.77 -0.59 -44.37
C ASN A 366 -5.11 -1.97 -44.17
N THR A 367 -4.38 -2.17 -43.07
CA THR A 367 -3.91 -3.48 -42.65
C THR A 367 -4.33 -3.73 -41.20
N ASP A 368 -4.18 -4.98 -40.76
CA ASP A 368 -4.36 -5.39 -39.36
C ASP A 368 -3.04 -5.41 -38.58
N GLU A 369 -1.99 -4.80 -39.14
CA GLU A 369 -0.67 -4.70 -38.51
C GLU A 369 -0.62 -3.55 -37.50
N ILE A 370 -0.06 -3.84 -36.31
CA ILE A 370 0.08 -2.95 -35.14
C ILE A 370 1.52 -2.96 -34.66
#